data_AF-A0A9E3WT69-F1
#
_entry.id   AF-A0A9E3WT69-F1
#
_cell.length_a   1.000
_cell.length_b   1.000
_cell.length_c   1.000
_cell.angle_alpha   90.00
_cell.angle_beta   90.00
_cell.angle_gamma   90.00
#
_symmetry.space_group_name_H-M   'P 1'
#
loop_
_entity.id
_entity.type
_entity.pdbx_description
1 polymer ?
#
loop_
_entity_poly.entity_id
_entity_poly.type
_entity_poly.pdbx_seq_one_letter_code
_entity_poly.pdbx_strand_id
1 'polypeptide(L)'
;MGIFDRKQKGEVEDIQREGYFEANVEEVSLSAARQPRDRGEGVARKAEAPAAPQSNYGIDRAIALMRAIPISEANLAQVVSVIKATLESTNVSVPRIIEDAHRKLRNLEAEMQLLRDDIANYESEIAKRNAQIEALTADHGETTTVMQRLELAESQAQAVPAAPSPANPAESPAPTSSPAASTAEDETVSADSGGAT
;
A
#
# COMPACT_ATOMS: atom_id res chain seq x y z
N MET A 1 20.34 44.11 -17.77
CA MET A 1 20.00 42.76 -18.27
C MET A 1 19.42 42.00 -17.08
N GLY A 2 18.09 42.05 -16.92
CA GLY A 2 17.36 41.43 -15.81
C GLY A 2 16.40 40.39 -16.40
N ILE A 3 16.51 39.14 -15.97
CA ILE A 3 15.75 38.00 -16.51
C ILE A 3 15.43 37.01 -15.39
N PHE A 4 14.75 37.42 -14.31
CA PHE A 4 14.06 36.48 -13.41
C PHE A 4 12.88 37.18 -12.73
N ASP A 5 11.97 37.70 -13.55
CA ASP A 5 10.66 38.14 -13.08
C ASP A 5 9.61 37.65 -14.08
N ARG A 6 9.10 36.44 -13.85
CA ARG A 6 7.85 35.97 -14.47
C ARG A 6 7.10 35.11 -13.47
N LYS A 7 6.18 35.79 -12.79
CA LYS A 7 4.95 35.26 -12.19
C LYS A 7 4.42 34.04 -12.93
N GLN A 8 4.35 32.89 -12.26
CA GLN A 8 3.29 31.91 -12.47
C GLN A 8 2.38 31.97 -11.24
N LYS A 9 1.38 32.85 -11.32
CA LYS A 9 0.25 32.90 -10.41
C LYS A 9 -0.98 33.08 -11.29
N GLY A 10 -1.70 32.00 -11.50
CA GLY A 10 -2.93 31.94 -12.29
C GLY A 10 -3.09 30.55 -12.89
N GLU A 11 -4.28 29.97 -12.73
CA GLU A 11 -4.75 28.66 -13.22
C GLU A 11 -4.65 27.50 -12.21
N VAL A 12 -5.47 27.60 -11.15
CA VAL A 12 -6.11 26.44 -10.51
C VAL A 12 -7.57 26.84 -10.23
N GLU A 13 -8.34 27.08 -11.29
CA GLU A 13 -9.80 27.01 -11.25
C GLU A 13 -10.23 26.22 -12.52
N ASP A 14 -11.30 25.44 -12.39
CA ASP A 14 -11.94 24.59 -13.42
C ASP A 14 -11.49 23.13 -13.55
N ILE A 15 -11.52 22.39 -12.43
CA ILE A 15 -11.90 20.96 -12.46
C ILE A 15 -13.01 20.73 -11.43
N GLN A 16 -14.19 21.28 -11.71
CA GLN A 16 -15.46 20.81 -11.15
C GLN A 16 -16.44 20.65 -12.30
N ARG A 17 -17.14 19.49 -12.31
CA ARG A 17 -18.21 19.05 -13.23
C ARG A 17 -17.68 18.49 -14.56
N GLU A 18 -18.03 17.30 -15.00
CA GLU A 18 -19.25 16.51 -14.81
C GLU A 18 -18.93 15.03 -15.09
N GLY A 19 -19.32 14.14 -14.19
CA GLY A 19 -19.01 12.72 -14.28
C GLY A 19 -19.45 11.98 -13.03
N TYR A 20 -20.74 12.07 -12.75
CA TYR A 20 -21.45 11.29 -11.74
C TYR A 20 -21.15 9.79 -11.91
N PHE A 21 -20.21 9.25 -11.13
CA PHE A 21 -20.25 7.83 -10.79
C PHE A 21 -21.36 7.66 -9.75
N GLU A 22 -22.56 7.33 -10.22
CA GLU A 22 -23.55 6.62 -9.42
C GLU A 22 -22.99 5.22 -9.10
N ALA A 23 -22.10 5.16 -8.11
CA ALA A 23 -21.82 3.91 -7.44
C ALA A 23 -23.05 3.57 -6.61
N ASN A 24 -23.83 2.58 -7.07
CA ASN A 24 -24.79 1.85 -6.26
C ASN A 24 -24.07 1.35 -5.00
N VAL A 25 -24.23 2.08 -3.90
CA VAL A 25 -23.94 1.57 -2.57
C VAL A 25 -25.08 0.60 -2.27
N GLU A 26 -24.89 -0.68 -2.58
CA GLU A 26 -25.69 -1.73 -1.97
C GLU A 26 -25.51 -1.60 -0.46
N GLU A 27 -26.54 -1.07 0.21
CA GLU A 27 -26.72 -1.19 1.64
C GLU A 27 -26.73 -2.68 2.00
N VAL A 28 -25.59 -3.20 2.43
CA VAL A 28 -25.53 -4.48 3.11
C VAL A 28 -26.26 -4.31 4.44
N SER A 29 -27.56 -4.61 4.41
CA SER A 29 -28.41 -4.74 5.58
C SER A 29 -27.88 -5.83 6.51
N LEU A 30 -27.03 -5.45 7.47
CA LEU A 30 -26.57 -6.30 8.57
C LEU A 30 -27.60 -6.35 9.71
N SER A 31 -28.87 -6.57 9.37
CA SER A 31 -29.97 -6.61 10.33
C SER A 31 -30.90 -7.80 10.06
N ALA A 32 -30.43 -9.01 10.39
CA ALA A 32 -31.29 -10.10 10.89
C ALA A 32 -30.51 -11.43 11.06
N ALA A 33 -29.89 -11.64 12.21
CA ALA A 33 -29.66 -13.01 12.69
C ALA A 33 -29.59 -13.08 14.24
N ARG A 34 -30.78 -13.30 14.82
CA ARG A 34 -31.03 -14.22 15.94
C ARG A 34 -30.32 -13.95 17.26
N GLN A 35 -31.03 -13.24 18.14
CA GLN A 35 -30.99 -13.52 19.58
C GLN A 35 -31.66 -14.87 19.87
N PRO A 36 -31.04 -15.77 20.64
CA PRO A 36 -31.74 -16.60 21.59
C PRO A 36 -31.59 -16.03 23.01
N ARG A 37 -32.74 -15.80 23.65
CA ARG A 37 -32.88 -15.64 25.10
C ARG A 37 -33.10 -17.01 25.71
N ASP A 38 -32.25 -17.44 26.65
CA ASP A 38 -32.57 -18.35 27.77
C ASP A 38 -31.29 -18.36 28.67
N ARG A 39 -31.27 -17.87 29.92
CA ARG A 39 -31.97 -18.25 31.16
C ARG A 39 -31.03 -19.08 32.05
N GLY A 40 -30.79 -18.56 33.26
CA GLY A 40 -29.99 -19.17 34.34
C GLY A 40 -28.50 -18.84 34.20
N GLU A 41 -27.74 -18.41 35.20
CA GLU A 41 -27.90 -18.52 36.63
C GLU A 41 -27.22 -17.31 37.30
N GLY A 42 -27.84 -16.82 38.38
CA GLY A 42 -27.25 -15.84 39.26
C GLY A 42 -26.05 -16.44 39.99
N VAL A 43 -24.85 -16.14 39.50
CA VAL A 43 -23.67 -16.16 40.36
C VAL A 43 -23.50 -14.74 40.87
N ALA A 44 -23.84 -14.55 42.14
CA ALA A 44 -23.58 -13.34 42.89
C ALA A 44 -22.11 -12.93 42.66
N ARG A 45 -21.89 -11.92 41.81
CA ARG A 45 -20.63 -11.19 41.77
C ARG A 45 -20.57 -10.44 43.08
N LYS A 46 -20.00 -11.10 44.10
CA LYS A 46 -19.43 -10.48 45.28
C LYS A 46 -18.71 -9.23 44.78
N ALA A 47 -19.23 -8.06 45.16
CA ALA A 47 -18.64 -6.78 44.82
C ALA A 47 -17.17 -6.84 45.26
N GLU A 48 -16.29 -7.07 44.29
CA GLU A 48 -14.86 -6.98 44.46
C GLU A 48 -14.60 -5.51 44.70
N ALA A 49 -14.35 -5.19 45.97
CA ALA A 49 -13.87 -3.90 46.38
C ALA A 49 -12.74 -3.48 45.42
N PRO A 50 -12.66 -2.20 45.01
CA PRO A 50 -11.56 -1.74 44.16
C PRO A 50 -10.26 -2.15 44.86
N ALA A 51 -9.55 -3.13 44.29
CA ALA A 51 -8.24 -3.49 44.74
C ALA A 51 -7.43 -2.20 44.72
N ALA A 52 -7.06 -1.71 45.91
CA ALA A 52 -6.19 -0.56 46.03
C ALA A 52 -5.02 -0.80 45.06
N PRO A 53 -4.62 0.18 44.23
CA PRO A 53 -3.52 -0.01 43.31
C PRO A 53 -2.32 -0.37 44.17
N GLN A 54 -1.96 -1.66 44.21
CA GLN A 54 -0.70 -2.06 44.76
C GLN A 54 0.29 -1.39 43.83
N SER A 55 0.86 -0.31 44.35
CA SER A 55 1.81 0.59 43.72
C SER A 55 3.11 -0.18 43.53
N ASN A 56 3.03 -1.24 42.73
CA ASN A 56 4.14 -2.03 42.24
C ASN A 56 4.96 -1.07 41.41
N TYR A 57 6.01 -0.53 42.03
CA TYR A 57 6.98 0.30 41.36
C TYR A 57 7.71 -0.58 40.34
N GLY A 58 7.18 -0.58 39.11
CA GLY A 58 7.71 -1.33 37.97
C GLY A 58 8.64 -0.49 37.10
N ILE A 59 9.13 -1.09 36.02
CA ILE A 59 10.06 -0.45 35.07
C ILE A 59 9.55 0.88 34.51
N ASP A 60 8.24 1.03 34.30
CA ASP A 60 7.67 2.28 33.75
C ASP A 60 7.84 3.47 34.69
N ARG A 61 7.73 3.25 35.99
CA ARG A 61 7.93 4.30 36.99
C ARG A 61 9.42 4.61 37.19
N ALA A 62 10.28 3.60 37.07
CA ALA A 62 11.73 3.79 37.05
C ALA A 62 12.17 4.61 35.82
N ILE A 63 11.61 4.33 34.64
CA ILE A 63 11.85 5.12 33.42
C ILE A 63 11.37 6.56 33.60
N ALA A 64 10.16 6.76 34.13
CA ALA A 64 9.63 8.10 34.38
C ALA A 64 10.53 8.89 35.35
N LEU A 65 11.03 8.25 36.41
CA LEU A 65 11.97 8.86 37.35
C LEU A 65 13.29 9.24 36.66
N MET A 66 13.87 8.33 35.88
CA MET A 66 15.11 8.59 35.14
C MET A 66 14.97 9.71 34.10
N ARG A 67 13.78 9.90 33.52
CA ARG A 67 13.50 11.02 32.60
C ARG A 67 13.34 12.37 33.31
N ALA A 68 12.88 12.37 34.56
CA ALA A 68 12.63 13.59 35.32
C ALA A 68 13.91 14.18 35.95
N ILE A 69 14.95 13.36 36.09
CA ILE A 69 16.22 13.78 36.68
C ILE A 69 17.17 14.24 35.56
N PRO A 70 17.81 15.42 35.67
CA PRO A 70 18.84 15.84 34.73
C PRO A 70 20.09 14.97 34.93
N ILE A 71 20.19 13.90 34.15
CA ILE A 71 21.33 12.99 34.18
C ILE A 71 22.40 13.53 33.23
N SER A 72 23.49 14.04 33.79
CA SER A 72 24.73 14.27 33.05
C SER A 72 25.67 13.08 33.24
N GLU A 73 26.49 12.77 32.23
CA GLU A 73 27.46 11.68 32.29
C GLU A 73 28.42 11.81 33.49
N ALA A 74 28.73 13.05 33.88
CA ALA A 74 29.58 13.36 35.03
C ALA A 74 28.99 12.92 36.38
N ASN A 75 27.66 12.85 36.52
CA ASN A 75 26.99 12.59 37.80
C ASN A 75 26.18 11.28 37.82
N LEU A 76 26.24 10.48 36.75
CA LEU A 76 25.43 9.26 36.60
C LEU A 76 25.60 8.30 37.77
N ALA A 77 26.83 8.00 38.17
CA ALA A 77 27.11 7.06 39.26
C ALA A 77 26.48 7.51 40.59
N GLN A 78 26.54 8.81 40.90
CA GLN A 78 25.97 9.37 42.12
C GLN A 78 24.44 9.33 42.07
N VAL A 79 23.84 9.69 40.93
CA VAL A 79 22.38 9.63 40.74
C VAL A 79 21.88 8.20 40.88
N VAL A 80 22.54 7.22 40.25
CA VAL A 80 22.17 5.80 40.36
C VAL A 80 22.26 5.31 41.81
N SER A 81 23.31 5.70 42.55
CA SER A 81 23.45 5.35 43.96
C SER A 81 22.31 5.92 44.82
N VAL A 82 21.92 7.18 44.60
CA VAL A 82 20.82 7.82 45.35
C VAL A 82 19.48 7.18 44.99
N ILE A 83 19.24 6.90 43.71
CA ILE A 83 18.02 6.23 43.24
C ILE A 83 17.95 4.83 43.86
N LYS A 84 19.03 4.05 43.82
CA LYS A 84 19.09 2.73 44.45
C LYS A 84 18.74 2.80 45.93
N ALA A 85 19.38 3.69 46.69
CA ALA A 85 19.10 3.87 48.11
C ALA A 85 17.64 4.31 48.39
N THR A 86 17.07 5.14 47.50
CA THR A 86 15.67 5.60 47.60
C THR A 86 14.66 4.50 47.25
N LEU A 87 14.98 3.62 46.31
CA LEU A 87 14.17 2.46 45.98
C LEU A 87 14.23 1.40 47.08
N GLU A 88 15.41 1.15 47.64
CA GLU A 88 15.59 0.24 48.77
C GLU A 88 14.82 0.73 50.01
N SER A 89 14.82 2.04 50.29
CA SER A 89 14.08 2.61 51.42
C SER A 89 12.55 2.54 51.25
N THR A 90 12.06 2.47 50.01
CA THR A 90 10.64 2.27 49.69
C THR A 90 10.28 0.79 49.50
N ASN A 91 11.18 -0.12 49.86
CA ASN A 91 11.03 -1.57 49.76
C ASN A 91 10.81 -2.07 48.33
N VAL A 92 11.39 -1.36 47.34
CA VAL A 92 11.32 -1.70 45.93
C VAL A 92 12.59 -2.43 45.51
N SER A 93 12.44 -3.65 44.99
CA SER A 93 13.56 -4.50 44.55
C SER A 93 14.06 -4.11 43.16
N VAL A 94 15.30 -3.57 43.10
CA VAL A 94 15.97 -3.24 41.83
C VAL A 94 16.12 -4.47 40.91
N PRO A 95 16.53 -5.67 41.39
CA PRO A 95 16.56 -6.88 40.55
C PRO A 95 15.23 -7.20 39.88
N ARG A 96 14.10 -7.00 40.59
CA ARG A 96 12.76 -7.21 40.02
C ARG A 96 12.45 -6.21 38.91
N ILE A 97 12.79 -4.93 39.09
CA ILE A 97 12.64 -3.91 38.04
C ILE A 97 13.45 -4.28 36.79
N ILE A 98 14.67 -4.79 36.97
CA ILE A 98 15.54 -5.23 35.86
C ILE A 98 14.90 -6.40 35.12
N GLU A 99 14.35 -7.39 35.84
CA GLU A 99 13.65 -8.51 35.20
C GLU A 99 12.39 -8.05 34.44
N ASP A 100 11.61 -7.14 35.03
CA ASP A 100 10.47 -6.50 34.38
C ASP A 100 10.91 -5.77 33.09
N ALA A 101 12.05 -5.07 33.14
CA ALA A 101 12.62 -4.38 31.97
C ALA A 101 13.00 -5.35 30.86
N HIS A 102 13.66 -6.47 31.19
CA HIS A 102 13.99 -7.50 30.22
C HIS A 102 12.76 -8.14 29.59
N ARG A 103 11.70 -8.39 30.36
CA ARG A 103 10.43 -8.88 29.82
C ARG A 103 9.81 -7.86 28.86
N LYS A 104 9.76 -6.58 29.27
CA LYS A 104 9.24 -5.52 28.42
C LYS A 104 10.04 -5.35 27.13
N LEU A 105 11.38 -5.41 27.21
CA LEU A 105 12.25 -5.32 26.05
C LEU A 105 11.98 -6.44 25.05
N ARG A 106 11.91 -7.69 25.51
CA ARG A 106 11.59 -8.83 24.63
C ARG A 106 10.23 -8.70 23.97
N ASN A 107 9.22 -8.23 24.70
CA ASN A 107 7.89 -8.01 24.14
C ASN A 107 7.90 -6.91 23.06
N LEU A 108 8.59 -5.80 23.32
CA LEU A 108 8.74 -4.72 22.34
C LEU A 108 9.52 -5.17 21.11
N GLU A 109 10.57 -5.97 21.29
CA GLU A 109 11.35 -6.55 20.17
C GLU A 109 10.48 -7.47 19.32
N ALA A 110 9.68 -8.33 19.94
CA ALA A 110 8.75 -9.20 19.22
C ALA A 110 7.68 -8.41 18.46
N GLU A 111 7.10 -7.37 19.08
CA GLU A 111 6.12 -6.50 18.44
C GLU A 111 6.72 -5.69 17.28
N MET A 112 7.93 -5.14 17.46
CA MET A 112 8.66 -4.48 16.37
C MET A 112 8.94 -5.43 15.21
N GLN A 113 9.28 -6.69 15.49
CA GLN A 113 9.53 -7.67 14.44
C GLN A 113 8.26 -8.00 13.68
N LEU A 114 7.14 -8.24 14.37
CA LEU A 114 5.84 -8.47 13.76
C LEU A 114 5.43 -7.31 12.85
N LEU A 115 5.57 -6.07 13.33
CA LEU A 115 5.26 -4.88 12.52
C LEU A 115 6.16 -4.75 11.28
N ARG A 116 7.44 -5.13 11.36
CA ARG A 116 8.34 -5.15 10.19
C ARG A 116 7.92 -6.19 9.17
N ASP A 117 7.53 -7.37 9.63
CA ASP A 117 7.07 -8.45 8.75
C ASP A 117 5.75 -8.04 8.05
N ASP A 118 4.84 -7.40 8.78
CA ASP A 118 3.60 -6.85 8.22
C ASP A 118 3.87 -5.75 7.17
N ILE A 119 4.80 -4.83 7.44
CA ILE A 119 5.22 -3.80 6.47
C ILE A 119 5.73 -4.46 5.19
N ALA A 120 6.62 -5.45 5.29
CA ALA A 120 7.16 -6.15 4.13
C ALA A 120 6.07 -6.86 3.31
N ASN A 121 5.08 -7.46 3.99
CA ASN A 121 3.92 -8.06 3.33
C ASN A 121 3.09 -7.01 2.57
N TYR A 122 2.76 -5.88 3.21
CA TYR A 122 2.01 -4.81 2.56
C TYR A 122 2.77 -4.18 1.39
N GLU A 123 4.08 -3.99 1.49
CA GLU A 123 4.91 -3.52 0.37
C GLU A 123 4.86 -4.47 -0.83
N SER A 124 4.88 -5.79 -0.59
CA SER A 124 4.70 -6.79 -1.65
C SER A 124 3.31 -6.71 -2.30
N GLU A 125 2.26 -6.51 -1.51
CA GLU A 125 0.90 -6.34 -2.03
C GLU A 125 0.77 -5.07 -2.87
N ILE A 126 1.33 -3.94 -2.40
CA ILE A 126 1.35 -2.68 -3.14
C ILE A 126 2.07 -2.87 -4.47
N ALA A 127 3.22 -3.52 -4.49
CA ALA A 127 3.97 -3.78 -5.72
C ALA A 127 3.14 -4.60 -6.73
N LYS A 128 2.44 -5.65 -6.27
CA LYS A 128 1.54 -6.45 -7.13
C LYS A 128 0.38 -5.62 -7.69
N ARG A 129 -0.24 -4.76 -6.87
CA ARG A 129 -1.34 -3.89 -7.31
C ARG A 129 -0.87 -2.84 -8.31
N ASN A 130 0.30 -2.26 -8.11
CA ASN A 130 0.89 -1.31 -9.06
C ASN A 130 1.15 -1.98 -10.41
N ALA A 131 1.74 -3.19 -10.43
CA ALA A 131 1.93 -3.94 -11.67
C ALA A 131 0.60 -4.24 -12.39
N GLN A 132 -0.46 -4.55 -11.63
CA GLN A 132 -1.81 -4.75 -12.19
C GLN A 132 -2.38 -3.44 -12.79
N ILE A 133 -2.20 -2.30 -12.11
CA ILE A 133 -2.63 -0.99 -12.61
C ILE A 133 -1.90 -0.64 -13.91
N GLU A 134 -0.59 -0.87 -13.97
CA GLU A 134 0.22 -0.63 -15.17
C GLU A 134 -0.28 -1.47 -16.34
N ALA A 135 -0.52 -2.77 -16.13
CA ALA A 135 -1.07 -3.65 -17.16
C ALA A 135 -2.43 -3.18 -17.67
N LEU A 136 -3.37 -2.89 -16.76
CA LEU A 136 -4.70 -2.39 -17.14
C LEU A 136 -4.65 -1.04 -17.85
N THR A 137 -3.71 -0.17 -17.47
CA THR A 137 -3.52 1.13 -18.13
C THR A 137 -3.03 0.95 -19.57
N ALA A 138 -2.12 0.00 -19.80
CA ALA A 138 -1.67 -0.36 -21.14
C ALA A 138 -2.83 -0.91 -21.98
N ASP A 139 -3.56 -1.90 -21.47
CA ASP A 139 -4.72 -2.50 -22.16
C ASP A 139 -5.79 -1.45 -22.51
N HIS A 140 -6.06 -0.53 -21.58
CA HIS A 140 -6.99 0.58 -21.80
C HIS A 140 -6.50 1.51 -22.91
N GLY A 141 -5.21 1.87 -22.93
CA GLY A 141 -4.61 2.69 -23.98
C GLY A 141 -4.68 2.03 -25.36
N GLU A 142 -4.40 0.74 -25.44
CA GLU A 142 -4.51 -0.06 -26.67
C GLU A 142 -5.96 -0.12 -27.16
N THR A 143 -6.90 -0.45 -26.26
CA THR A 143 -8.34 -0.53 -26.56
C THR A 143 -8.86 0.81 -27.09
N THR A 144 -8.49 1.91 -26.43
CA THR A 144 -8.85 3.26 -26.85
C THR A 144 -8.32 3.57 -28.25
N THR A 145 -7.06 3.21 -28.53
CA THR A 145 -6.44 3.43 -29.85
C THR A 145 -7.14 2.62 -30.94
N VAL A 146 -7.48 1.36 -30.67
CA VAL A 146 -8.20 0.50 -31.62
C VAL A 146 -9.60 1.05 -31.89
N MET A 147 -10.33 1.43 -30.85
CA MET A 147 -11.66 2.03 -30.95
C MET A 147 -11.63 3.28 -31.84
N GLN A 148 -10.73 4.22 -31.55
CA GLN A 148 -10.58 5.45 -32.34
C GLN A 148 -10.28 5.17 -33.82
N ARG A 149 -9.44 4.17 -34.12
CA ARG A 149 -9.14 3.78 -35.51
C ARG A 149 -10.35 3.18 -36.22
N LEU A 150 -11.14 2.37 -35.52
CA LEU A 150 -12.36 1.76 -36.07
C LEU A 150 -13.43 2.84 -36.35
N GLU A 151 -13.63 3.78 -35.43
CA GLU A 151 -14.54 4.91 -35.63
C GLU A 151 -14.15 5.76 -36.84
N LEU A 152 -12.85 6.03 -37.02
CA LEU A 152 -12.35 6.74 -38.20
C LEU A 152 -12.58 5.95 -39.50
N ALA A 153 -12.33 4.64 -39.49
CA ALA A 153 -12.56 3.78 -40.66
C ALA A 153 -14.06 3.70 -41.02
N GLU A 154 -14.93 3.60 -40.02
CA GLU A 154 -16.39 3.61 -40.22
C GLU A 154 -16.87 4.95 -40.79
N SER A 155 -16.38 6.06 -40.25
CA SER A 155 -16.70 7.41 -40.75
C SER A 155 -16.27 7.60 -42.21
N GLN A 156 -15.11 7.07 -42.59
CA GLN A 156 -14.64 7.09 -43.98
C GLN A 156 -15.49 6.21 -44.90
N ALA A 157 -15.91 5.03 -44.44
CA ALA A 157 -16.78 4.13 -45.21
C ALA A 157 -18.16 4.76 -45.46
N GLN A 158 -18.71 5.50 -44.50
CA GLN A 158 -19.98 6.22 -44.66
C GLN A 158 -19.85 7.47 -45.55
N ALA A 159 -18.68 8.10 -45.59
CA ALA A 159 -18.42 9.29 -46.38
C ALA A 159 -18.17 9.03 -47.88
N VAL A 160 -18.08 7.76 -48.33
CA VAL A 160 -18.07 7.45 -49.76
C VAL A 160 -19.50 7.57 -50.29
N PRO A 161 -19.85 8.60 -51.09
CA PRO A 161 -21.15 8.65 -51.73
C PRO A 161 -21.26 7.45 -52.67
N ALA A 162 -22.42 6.78 -52.67
CA ALA A 162 -22.74 5.69 -53.56
C ALA A 162 -22.37 6.06 -55.01
N ALA A 163 -21.21 5.58 -55.48
CA ALA A 163 -20.83 5.72 -56.87
C ALA A 163 -21.75 4.82 -57.72
N PRO A 164 -22.21 5.30 -58.89
CA PRO A 164 -23.15 4.58 -59.74
C PRO A 164 -22.57 3.25 -60.22
N SER A 165 -23.45 2.24 -60.34
CA SER A 165 -23.16 0.89 -60.82
C SER A 165 -22.15 0.83 -61.97
N PRO A 166 -21.11 -0.01 -61.88
CA PRO A 166 -20.25 -0.29 -63.02
C PRO A 166 -21.00 -1.15 -64.04
N ALA A 167 -21.37 -0.55 -65.17
CA ALA A 167 -21.70 -1.30 -66.37
C ALA A 167 -20.44 -1.99 -66.89
N ASN A 168 -20.51 -3.33 -66.95
CA ASN A 168 -19.74 -4.31 -67.71
C ASN A 168 -18.64 -3.77 -68.66
N PRO A 169 -17.45 -4.40 -68.64
CA PRO A 169 -17.01 -5.06 -69.87
C PRO A 169 -16.47 -6.48 -69.64
N ALA A 170 -16.96 -7.40 -70.47
CA ALA A 170 -16.39 -8.73 -70.66
C ALA A 170 -14.97 -8.64 -71.25
N GLU A 171 -14.04 -9.44 -70.72
CA GLU A 171 -13.28 -10.50 -71.42
C GLU A 171 -11.98 -10.87 -70.67
N SER A 172 -11.82 -12.19 -70.47
CA SER A 172 -10.58 -12.92 -70.12
C SER A 172 -9.58 -12.90 -71.30
N PRO A 173 -8.28 -13.30 -71.20
CA PRO A 173 -7.77 -14.46 -70.43
C PRO A 173 -6.36 -14.34 -69.79
N ALA A 174 -5.99 -15.37 -69.00
CA ALA A 174 -4.65 -15.66 -68.45
C ALA A 174 -3.62 -16.02 -69.57
N PRO A 175 -2.27 -16.06 -69.34
CA PRO A 175 -1.63 -17.21 -68.64
C PRO A 175 -0.22 -17.01 -67.97
N THR A 176 0.12 -17.99 -67.11
CA THR A 176 1.42 -18.70 -66.90
C THR A 176 2.71 -18.07 -66.30
N SER A 177 3.29 -18.85 -65.36
CA SER A 177 4.73 -19.04 -64.97
C SER A 177 5.46 -17.86 -64.29
N SER A 178 6.30 -18.00 -63.26
CA SER A 178 7.29 -19.04 -62.93
C SER A 178 7.82 -18.90 -61.47
N PRO A 179 8.50 -19.91 -60.89
CA PRO A 179 9.03 -19.93 -59.51
C PRO A 179 10.56 -19.68 -59.41
N ALA A 180 11.04 -19.13 -58.29
CA ALA A 180 12.42 -19.22 -57.74
C ALA A 180 12.43 -18.55 -56.35
N ALA A 181 12.59 -19.22 -55.21
CA ALA A 181 13.78 -19.89 -54.67
C ALA A 181 14.89 -18.94 -54.21
N SER A 182 15.44 -19.23 -53.02
CA SER A 182 16.62 -18.65 -52.35
C SER A 182 16.34 -17.39 -51.50
N THR A 183 16.76 -17.22 -50.24
CA THR A 183 17.96 -17.66 -49.48
C THR A 183 17.61 -17.40 -47.99
N ALA A 184 17.59 -18.37 -47.06
CA ALA A 184 18.71 -18.93 -46.30
C ALA A 184 19.51 -17.90 -45.46
N GLU A 185 19.80 -18.30 -44.21
CA GLU A 185 20.89 -17.80 -43.33
C GLU A 185 20.65 -16.40 -42.72
N ASP A 186 21.06 -16.05 -41.49
CA ASP A 186 21.90 -16.67 -40.48
C ASP A 186 21.78 -15.84 -39.18
N GLU A 187 22.27 -16.38 -38.06
CA GLU A 187 22.97 -15.64 -36.98
C GLU A 187 22.24 -14.50 -36.21
N THR A 188 22.36 -14.30 -34.90
CA THR A 188 23.29 -14.76 -33.86
C THR A 188 22.61 -14.65 -32.50
N VAL A 189 22.94 -15.62 -31.66
CA VAL A 189 22.98 -15.55 -30.20
C VAL A 189 23.74 -14.31 -29.72
N SER A 190 23.17 -13.57 -28.78
CA SER A 190 23.94 -12.81 -27.78
C SER A 190 23.15 -12.76 -26.48
N ALA A 191 23.39 -13.76 -25.66
CA ALA A 191 23.33 -13.61 -24.22
C ALA A 191 24.57 -12.81 -23.82
N ASP A 192 24.40 -11.60 -23.27
CA ASP A 192 25.48 -10.88 -22.62
C ASP A 192 25.07 -10.41 -21.22
N SER A 193 26.02 -10.67 -20.33
CA SER A 193 26.32 -10.19 -18.97
C SER A 193 25.23 -9.49 -18.15
N GLY A 194 24.99 -9.87 -16.88
CA GLY A 194 26.02 -10.11 -15.86
C GLY A 194 26.40 -8.77 -15.21
N GLY A 195 25.73 -8.41 -14.11
CA GLY A 195 26.01 -7.18 -13.38
C GLY A 195 25.56 -7.27 -11.94
N ALA A 196 26.26 -8.09 -11.16
CA ALA A 196 26.23 -8.06 -9.71
C ALA A 196 27.13 -6.91 -9.21
N THR A 197 26.57 -6.01 -8.41
CA THR A 197 27.29 -5.23 -7.39
C THR A 197 26.34 -4.98 -6.23
#